data_AF-A0A2S9YBA0-F1
#
_entry.id   AF-A0A2S9YBA0-F1
#
_cell.length_a   1.000
_cell.length_b   1.000
_cell.length_c   1.000
_cell.angle_alpha   90.00
_cell.angle_beta   90.00
_cell.angle_gamma   90.00
#
_symmetry.space_group_name_H-M   'P 1'
#
loop_
_entity.id
_entity.type
_entity.pdbx_description
1 polymer ?
#
loop_
_entity_poly.entity_id
_entity_poly.type
_entity_poly.pdbx_seq_one_letter_code
_entity_poly.pdbx_strand_id
1 'polypeptide(L)'
;MVRNAPTTLALGACVLLASACKTDDPPDEDTYTFAEDDPASYTRVDRIGMPAIGTAVIINKEDYNQADPAADAAGQFVDQITMSVEGLHAALDDDLSGLGLTPCVAADCVNQAAPLVVPDTIKLDLNSPTGFPNGRALTDPVIDVTLAVVLLDLTIDGQDATSLVGALNPTANDLPFETAFPYLAPAHTL
;
A
#
# COMPACT_ATOMS: atom_id res chain seq x y z
N MET A 1 -23.28 10.64 -74.82
CA MET A 1 -24.74 10.87 -74.62
C MET A 1 -24.92 11.37 -73.19
N VAL A 2 -25.50 12.55 -73.05
CA VAL A 2 -25.62 13.36 -71.82
C VAL A 2 -26.48 12.67 -70.76
N ARG A 3 -26.06 12.74 -69.48
CA ARG A 3 -26.95 13.12 -68.36
C ARG A 3 -26.19 13.98 -67.34
N ASN A 4 -26.86 15.05 -66.91
CA ASN A 4 -26.36 16.21 -66.16
C ASN A 4 -26.15 15.95 -64.65
N ALA A 5 -25.31 16.82 -64.07
CA ALA A 5 -24.93 17.07 -62.66
C ALA A 5 -26.12 17.56 -61.77
N PRO A 6 -26.00 17.94 -60.45
CA PRO A 6 -24.82 18.36 -59.65
C PRO A 6 -24.80 17.75 -58.19
N THR A 7 -23.92 18.00 -57.22
CA THR A 7 -23.05 19.15 -56.86
C THR A 7 -21.95 18.67 -55.88
N THR A 8 -20.75 19.24 -56.06
CA THR A 8 -19.53 19.31 -55.22
C THR A 8 -19.79 19.64 -53.73
N LEU A 9 -18.98 19.33 -52.71
CA LEU A 9 -17.54 19.58 -52.53
C LEU A 9 -17.00 18.81 -51.30
N ALA A 10 -15.74 18.39 -51.39
CA ALA A 10 -14.99 17.57 -50.43
C ALA A 10 -14.49 18.35 -49.19
N LEU A 11 -14.31 17.64 -48.06
CA LEU A 11 -13.17 17.85 -47.14
C LEU A 11 -13.02 16.66 -46.16
N GLY A 12 -11.81 16.10 -46.03
CA GLY A 12 -11.41 15.42 -44.79
C GLY A 12 -10.96 13.96 -44.84
N ALA A 13 -10.26 13.50 -45.88
CA ALA A 13 -9.42 12.31 -45.74
C ALA A 13 -8.07 12.72 -45.11
N CYS A 14 -8.01 12.79 -43.79
CA CYS A 14 -6.74 12.85 -43.08
C CYS A 14 -6.28 11.41 -42.82
N VAL A 15 -5.56 10.85 -43.79
CA VAL A 15 -4.74 9.65 -43.59
C VAL A 15 -3.56 10.07 -42.71
N LEU A 16 -3.64 9.76 -41.42
CA LEU A 16 -2.48 9.70 -40.54
C LEU A 16 -2.35 8.26 -40.03
N LEU A 17 -1.46 7.56 -40.73
CA LEU A 17 -0.72 6.35 -40.38
C LEU A 17 -0.97 5.79 -38.97
N ALA A 18 -1.76 4.72 -38.90
CA ALA A 18 -1.58 3.67 -37.91
C ALA A 18 -0.27 2.93 -38.23
N SER A 19 0.87 3.48 -37.78
CA SER A 19 2.18 2.85 -37.90
C SER A 19 2.83 2.76 -36.52
N ALA A 20 2.22 2.00 -35.63
CA ALA A 20 2.85 1.57 -34.37
C ALA A 20 2.79 0.05 -34.14
N CYS A 21 2.19 -0.73 -35.05
CA CYS A 21 2.30 -2.19 -35.03
C CYS A 21 3.14 -2.63 -36.23
N LYS A 22 4.46 -2.43 -36.14
CA LYS A 22 5.42 -3.08 -37.04
C LYS A 22 6.08 -4.18 -36.24
N THR A 23 5.67 -5.42 -36.48
CA THR A 23 6.22 -6.64 -35.89
C THR A 23 7.38 -7.16 -36.74
N ASP A 24 8.38 -6.32 -37.00
CA ASP A 24 9.56 -6.69 -37.80
C ASP A 24 10.87 -6.54 -37.01
N ASP A 25 10.82 -6.37 -35.69
CA ASP A 25 12.00 -6.56 -34.85
C ASP A 25 12.26 -8.08 -34.72
N PRO A 26 13.50 -8.55 -34.92
CA PRO A 26 13.85 -9.91 -34.55
C PRO A 26 13.50 -10.10 -33.07
N PRO A 27 12.93 -11.25 -32.67
CA PRO A 27 12.54 -11.45 -31.29
C PRO A 27 13.77 -11.25 -30.42
N ASP A 28 13.69 -10.26 -29.53
CA ASP A 28 14.63 -10.16 -28.42
C ASP A 28 14.51 -11.49 -27.69
N GLU A 29 15.62 -12.21 -27.51
CA GLU A 29 15.65 -13.53 -26.83
C GLU A 29 15.15 -13.43 -25.38
N ASP A 30 14.96 -12.21 -24.88
CA ASP A 30 14.39 -11.87 -23.57
C ASP A 30 12.95 -11.33 -23.68
N THR A 31 12.13 -11.82 -24.62
CA THR A 31 10.71 -11.43 -24.68
C THR A 31 9.98 -11.90 -23.42
N TYR A 32 9.62 -10.96 -22.55
CA TYR A 32 8.82 -11.21 -21.36
C TYR A 32 7.50 -11.88 -21.76
N THR A 33 7.34 -13.15 -21.40
CA THR A 33 6.11 -13.91 -21.64
C THR A 33 5.22 -13.79 -20.41
N PHE A 34 4.07 -13.15 -20.55
CA PHE A 34 3.08 -13.10 -19.46
C PHE A 34 2.56 -14.50 -19.16
N ALA A 35 2.35 -14.81 -17.88
CA ALA A 35 1.74 -16.07 -17.51
C ALA A 35 0.27 -16.10 -17.92
N GLU A 36 -0.15 -17.16 -18.62
CA GLU A 36 -1.51 -17.35 -19.13
C GLU A 36 -2.28 -18.44 -18.36
N ASP A 37 -1.65 -19.06 -17.36
CA ASP A 37 -2.28 -20.08 -16.53
C ASP A 37 -3.52 -19.52 -15.82
N ASP A 38 -4.52 -20.40 -15.59
CA ASP A 38 -5.73 -20.05 -14.86
C ASP A 38 -5.36 -19.51 -13.46
N PRO A 39 -5.91 -18.37 -12.99
CA PRO A 39 -5.64 -17.85 -11.64
C PRO A 39 -5.81 -18.88 -10.52
N ALA A 40 -6.68 -19.88 -10.70
CA ALA A 40 -6.89 -20.97 -9.75
C ALA A 40 -5.70 -21.95 -9.64
N SER A 41 -4.74 -21.92 -10.57
CA SER A 41 -3.49 -22.70 -10.46
C SER A 41 -2.46 -22.06 -9.52
N TYR A 42 -2.69 -20.81 -9.10
CA TYR A 42 -1.82 -20.11 -8.16
C TYR A 42 -2.33 -20.26 -6.73
N THR A 43 -1.40 -20.41 -5.80
CA THR A 43 -1.68 -20.35 -4.37
C THR A 43 -1.26 -19.00 -3.82
N ARG A 44 -2.10 -18.40 -2.99
CA ARG A 44 -1.74 -17.18 -2.27
C ARG A 44 -0.59 -17.51 -1.29
N VAL A 45 0.49 -16.75 -1.39
CA VAL A 45 1.67 -16.89 -0.51
C VAL A 45 1.62 -15.86 0.61
N ASP A 46 1.12 -14.65 0.32
CA ASP A 46 1.11 -13.54 1.27
C ASP A 46 -0.07 -12.59 1.05
N ARG A 47 -0.45 -11.89 2.12
CA ARG A 47 -1.38 -10.75 2.11
C ARG A 47 -0.69 -9.54 2.72
N ILE A 48 -0.58 -8.49 1.93
CA ILE A 48 0.18 -7.27 2.27
C ILE A 48 -0.65 -6.01 2.03
N GLY A 49 -1.93 -6.02 2.41
CA GLY A 49 -2.82 -4.88 2.22
C GLY A 49 -2.34 -3.67 3.03
N MET A 50 -2.17 -3.87 4.33
CA MET A 50 -1.74 -2.92 5.33
C MET A 50 -0.36 -3.31 5.86
N PRO A 51 0.59 -2.37 5.86
CA PRO A 51 1.92 -2.65 6.40
C PRO A 51 1.89 -3.08 7.87
N ALA A 52 2.92 -3.82 8.28
CA ALA A 52 3.11 -4.36 9.62
C ALA A 52 2.12 -5.44 10.09
N ILE A 53 0.95 -5.62 9.46
CA ILE A 53 -0.05 -6.58 9.95
C ILE A 53 0.47 -8.03 9.84
N GLY A 54 0.59 -8.54 8.62
CA GLY A 54 1.08 -9.90 8.37
C GLY A 54 2.50 -10.16 8.90
N THR A 55 3.35 -9.11 9.00
CA THR A 55 4.75 -9.26 9.41
C THR A 55 4.94 -9.24 10.92
N ALA A 56 4.32 -8.30 11.64
CA ALA A 56 4.63 -8.01 13.05
C ALA A 56 3.59 -8.53 14.05
N VAL A 57 2.29 -8.47 13.74
CA VAL A 57 1.22 -8.76 14.72
C VAL A 57 0.45 -10.04 14.45
N ILE A 58 0.67 -10.68 13.31
CA ILE A 58 0.11 -12.00 13.02
C ILE A 58 1.08 -13.11 13.47
N ILE A 59 0.57 -13.99 14.34
CA ILE A 59 1.29 -15.13 14.91
C ILE A 59 1.23 -16.32 13.95
N ASN A 60 0.03 -16.72 13.53
CA ASN A 60 -0.17 -17.78 12.55
C ASN A 60 -0.25 -17.20 11.14
N LYS A 61 0.93 -16.97 10.55
CA LYS A 61 1.09 -16.35 9.24
C LYS A 61 0.51 -17.18 8.09
N GLU A 62 0.62 -18.51 8.15
CA GLU A 62 0.11 -19.36 7.07
C GLU A 62 -1.43 -19.28 6.98
N ASP A 63 -2.14 -19.48 8.10
CA ASP A 63 -3.60 -19.39 8.09
C ASP A 63 -4.09 -17.99 7.71
N TYR A 64 -3.38 -16.95 8.15
CA TYR A 64 -3.65 -15.58 7.73
C TYR A 64 -3.46 -15.41 6.22
N ASN A 65 -2.34 -15.86 5.67
CA ASN A 65 -2.03 -15.75 4.25
C ASN A 65 -2.96 -16.59 3.38
N GLN A 66 -3.55 -17.67 3.90
CA GLN A 66 -4.55 -18.47 3.18
C GLN A 66 -6.00 -18.00 3.37
N ALA A 67 -6.30 -17.07 4.28
CA ALA A 67 -7.66 -16.58 4.52
C ALA A 67 -8.05 -15.40 3.61
N ASP A 68 -9.35 -15.24 3.33
CA ASP A 68 -9.86 -14.09 2.58
C ASP A 68 -10.04 -12.86 3.47
N PRO A 69 -9.98 -11.63 2.93
CA PRO A 69 -10.17 -10.41 3.74
C PRO A 69 -11.51 -10.37 4.50
N ALA A 70 -12.53 -11.10 4.02
CA ALA A 70 -13.79 -11.26 4.74
C ALA A 70 -13.63 -11.95 6.11
N ALA A 71 -12.63 -12.82 6.27
CA ALA A 71 -12.30 -13.45 7.54
C ALA A 71 -11.73 -12.44 8.56
N ASP A 72 -10.94 -11.47 8.08
CA ASP A 72 -10.43 -10.37 8.92
C ASP A 72 -11.61 -9.53 9.41
N ALA A 73 -12.53 -9.17 8.50
CA ALA A 73 -13.75 -8.42 8.85
C ALA A 73 -14.66 -9.21 9.80
N ALA A 74 -14.63 -10.54 9.76
CA ALA A 74 -15.32 -11.42 10.70
C ALA A 74 -14.60 -11.58 12.05
N GLY A 75 -13.42 -10.97 12.20
CA GLY A 75 -12.66 -10.97 13.45
C GLY A 75 -11.77 -12.19 13.68
N GLN A 76 -11.56 -13.06 12.68
CA GLN A 76 -10.85 -14.33 12.84
C GLN A 76 -9.43 -14.19 13.45
N PHE A 77 -8.76 -13.06 13.21
CA PHE A 77 -7.38 -12.81 13.64
C PHE A 77 -7.25 -11.75 14.75
N VAL A 78 -8.36 -11.18 15.23
CA VAL A 78 -8.35 -10.08 16.21
C VAL A 78 -7.71 -10.49 17.54
N ASP A 79 -7.89 -11.74 17.97
CA ASP A 79 -7.27 -12.24 19.21
C ASP A 79 -5.73 -12.29 19.10
N GLN A 80 -5.20 -12.70 17.94
CA GLN A 80 -3.75 -12.73 17.71
C GLN A 80 -3.18 -11.32 17.63
N ILE A 81 -3.88 -10.41 16.92
CA ILE A 81 -3.50 -8.99 16.85
C ILE A 81 -3.48 -8.38 18.23
N THR A 82 -4.53 -8.59 19.03
CA THR A 82 -4.62 -8.08 20.41
C THR A 82 -3.47 -8.60 21.26
N MET A 83 -3.18 -9.91 21.20
CA MET A 83 -2.08 -10.52 21.95
C MET A 83 -0.71 -9.93 21.56
N SER A 84 -0.48 -9.70 20.28
CA SER A 84 0.76 -9.06 19.80
C SER A 84 0.85 -7.60 20.23
N VAL A 85 -0.25 -6.84 20.16
CA VAL A 85 -0.29 -5.43 20.59
C VAL A 85 -0.09 -5.31 22.11
N GLU A 86 -0.70 -6.17 22.92
CA GLU A 86 -0.42 -6.27 24.36
C GLU A 86 1.05 -6.54 24.64
N GLY A 87 1.69 -7.41 23.85
CA GLY A 87 3.12 -7.67 23.93
C GLY A 87 3.98 -6.44 23.60
N LEU A 88 3.57 -5.64 22.60
CA LEU A 88 4.26 -4.38 22.27
C LEU A 88 4.11 -3.34 23.38
N HIS A 89 2.92 -3.18 23.95
CA HIS A 89 2.69 -2.30 25.10
C HIS A 89 3.56 -2.69 26.29
N ALA A 90 3.58 -3.97 26.64
CA ALA A 90 4.41 -4.48 27.73
C ALA A 90 5.91 -4.22 27.51
N ALA A 91 6.35 -4.14 26.26
CA ALA A 91 7.75 -3.93 25.90
C ALA A 91 8.15 -2.46 25.73
N LEU A 92 7.21 -1.56 25.41
CA LEU A 92 7.52 -0.20 24.94
C LEU A 92 6.84 0.92 25.73
N ASP A 93 5.86 0.63 26.60
CA ASP A 93 5.11 1.69 27.28
C ASP A 93 5.98 2.55 28.20
N ASP A 94 7.00 1.96 28.85
CA ASP A 94 7.94 2.68 29.69
C ASP A 94 8.88 3.56 28.87
N ASP A 95 9.35 3.07 27.72
CA ASP A 95 10.14 3.84 26.76
C ASP A 95 9.35 5.04 26.21
N LEU A 96 8.09 4.82 25.79
CA LEU A 96 7.20 5.87 25.30
C LEU A 96 6.90 6.92 26.37
N SER A 97 6.64 6.47 27.60
CA SER A 97 6.48 7.37 28.75
C SER A 97 7.75 8.17 29.03
N GLY A 98 8.93 7.54 28.87
CA GLY A 98 10.23 8.21 28.97
C GLY A 98 10.45 9.29 27.92
N LEU A 99 9.81 9.18 26.75
CA LEU A 99 9.78 10.20 25.71
C LEU A 99 8.71 11.29 25.95
N GLY A 100 7.95 11.20 27.04
CA GLY A 100 6.86 12.13 27.37
C GLY A 100 5.59 11.91 26.56
N LEU A 101 5.46 10.75 25.91
CA LEU A 101 4.25 10.32 25.21
C LEU A 101 3.35 9.55 26.17
N THR A 102 2.06 9.50 25.87
CA THR A 102 1.08 8.77 26.69
C THR A 102 0.60 7.53 25.93
N PRO A 103 1.01 6.32 26.35
CA PRO A 103 0.45 5.11 25.81
C PRO A 103 -1.04 4.96 26.17
N CYS A 104 -1.80 4.39 25.24
CA CYS A 104 -3.17 3.96 25.48
C CYS A 104 -3.19 2.61 26.23
N VAL A 105 -4.36 2.19 26.69
CA VAL A 105 -4.58 0.77 27.01
C VAL A 105 -4.64 -0.03 25.70
N ALA A 106 -3.96 -1.17 25.63
CA ALA A 106 -3.87 -1.99 24.41
C ALA A 106 -5.23 -2.25 23.72
N ALA A 107 -6.27 -2.58 24.48
CA ALA A 107 -7.62 -2.80 23.93
C ALA A 107 -8.20 -1.54 23.26
N ASP A 108 -7.94 -0.35 23.81
CA ASP A 108 -8.40 0.92 23.23
C ASP A 108 -7.65 1.22 21.94
N CYS A 109 -6.34 0.96 21.89
CA CYS A 109 -5.55 1.11 20.67
C CYS A 109 -5.89 0.10 19.58
N VAL A 110 -6.22 -1.15 19.93
CA VAL A 110 -6.73 -2.12 18.96
C VAL A 110 -8.04 -1.61 18.33
N ASN A 111 -8.96 -1.08 19.16
CA ASN A 111 -10.20 -0.49 18.66
C ASN A 111 -9.96 0.76 17.80
N GLN A 112 -9.00 1.61 18.19
CA GLN A 112 -8.58 2.79 17.44
C GLN A 112 -8.00 2.42 16.06
N ALA A 113 -7.21 1.36 15.98
CA ALA A 113 -6.56 0.90 14.76
C ALA A 113 -7.49 0.09 13.84
N ALA A 114 -8.55 -0.53 14.36
CA ALA A 114 -9.41 -1.45 13.62
C ALA A 114 -9.94 -0.87 12.28
N PRO A 115 -10.42 0.40 12.20
CA PRO A 115 -10.87 0.98 10.94
C PRO A 115 -9.76 1.16 9.90
N LEU A 116 -8.49 1.18 10.32
CA LEU A 116 -7.34 1.30 9.44
C LEU A 116 -6.89 -0.09 8.93
N VAL A 117 -6.85 -1.08 9.83
CA VAL A 117 -6.14 -2.35 9.59
C VAL A 117 -7.04 -3.57 9.33
N VAL A 118 -8.35 -3.44 9.59
CA VAL A 118 -9.34 -4.51 9.35
C VAL A 118 -10.38 -4.06 8.33
N PRO A 119 -10.68 -4.86 7.28
CA PRO A 119 -9.89 -6.01 6.82
C PRO A 119 -8.54 -5.57 6.23
N ASP A 120 -7.62 -6.53 6.00
CA ASP A 120 -6.30 -6.24 5.44
C ASP A 120 -6.37 -5.96 3.94
N THR A 121 -6.78 -4.75 3.59
CA THR A 121 -6.94 -4.28 2.22
C THR A 121 -6.42 -2.87 2.06
N ILE A 122 -5.92 -2.54 0.86
CA ILE A 122 -5.60 -1.15 0.51
C ILE A 122 -6.92 -0.41 0.32
N LYS A 123 -7.09 0.68 1.07
CA LYS A 123 -8.27 1.55 1.00
C LYS A 123 -7.99 2.74 0.09
N LEU A 124 -8.90 3.01 -0.84
CA LEU A 124 -8.82 4.12 -1.78
C LEU A 124 -10.15 4.88 -1.84
N ASP A 125 -10.07 6.17 -1.57
CA ASP A 125 -11.10 7.17 -1.86
C ASP A 125 -10.55 8.14 -2.91
N LEU A 126 -11.16 8.10 -4.10
CA LEU A 126 -10.76 8.90 -5.25
C LEU A 126 -11.08 10.40 -5.09
N ASN A 127 -11.81 10.78 -4.04
CA ASN A 127 -12.11 12.18 -3.71
C ASN A 127 -11.19 12.75 -2.64
N SER A 128 -10.33 11.91 -2.04
CA SER A 128 -9.39 12.30 -0.99
C SER A 128 -7.97 12.44 -1.57
N PRO A 129 -7.09 13.25 -0.95
CA PRO A 129 -5.67 13.32 -1.34
C PRO A 129 -5.01 11.94 -1.31
N THR A 130 -4.06 11.70 -2.22
CA THR A 130 -3.26 10.47 -2.24
C THR A 130 -2.24 10.45 -1.11
N GLY A 131 -1.94 9.26 -0.58
CA GLY A 131 -0.97 9.06 0.51
C GLY A 131 -1.62 8.35 1.68
N PHE A 132 -0.83 7.77 2.58
CA PHE A 132 -1.32 6.97 3.69
C PHE A 132 -2.29 7.77 4.57
N PRO A 133 -3.49 7.22 4.90
CA PRO A 133 -3.96 5.85 4.65
C PRO A 133 -4.72 5.63 3.32
N ASN A 134 -4.90 6.66 2.50
CA ASN A 134 -5.51 6.60 1.17
C ASN A 134 -4.49 6.14 0.10
N GLY A 135 -4.12 4.87 0.19
CA GLY A 135 -2.96 4.31 -0.51
C GLY A 135 -1.66 4.56 0.26
N ARG A 136 -0.54 4.71 -0.45
CA ARG A 136 0.75 5.12 0.13
C ARG A 136 1.69 5.67 -0.95
N ALA A 137 2.44 6.70 -0.61
CA ALA A 137 3.59 7.20 -1.36
C ALA A 137 4.89 6.63 -0.78
N LEU A 138 5.98 6.70 -1.55
CA LEU A 138 7.30 6.25 -1.12
C LEU A 138 7.84 7.01 0.11
N THR A 139 7.37 8.24 0.31
CA THR A 139 7.78 9.14 1.40
C THR A 139 6.92 9.01 2.65
N ASP A 140 5.84 8.22 2.62
CA ASP A 140 4.92 8.17 3.75
C ASP A 140 5.55 7.42 4.93
N PRO A 141 5.54 7.98 6.15
CA PRO A 141 6.11 7.34 7.34
C PRO A 141 5.13 6.29 7.91
N VAL A 142 4.76 5.29 7.09
CA VAL A 142 3.66 4.37 7.38
C VAL A 142 3.86 3.62 8.70
N ILE A 143 5.08 3.19 8.99
CA ILE A 143 5.38 2.46 10.23
C ILE A 143 5.24 3.36 11.46
N ASP A 144 5.77 4.59 11.42
CA ASP A 144 5.62 5.53 12.54
C ASP A 144 4.15 5.85 12.81
N VAL A 145 3.38 6.09 11.75
CA VAL A 145 1.95 6.38 11.85
C VAL A 145 1.17 5.20 12.40
N THR A 146 1.46 3.99 11.89
CA THR A 146 0.78 2.77 12.35
C THR A 146 1.12 2.49 13.82
N LEU A 147 2.39 2.61 14.22
CA LEU A 147 2.83 2.45 15.61
C LEU A 147 2.19 3.50 16.53
N ALA A 148 2.09 4.76 16.10
CA ALA A 148 1.41 5.78 16.89
C ALA A 148 -0.06 5.40 17.12
N VAL A 149 -0.75 4.92 16.08
CA VAL A 149 -2.15 4.47 16.17
C VAL A 149 -2.32 3.22 17.05
N VAL A 150 -1.35 2.31 17.14
CA VAL A 150 -1.47 1.10 17.95
C VAL A 150 -0.84 1.18 19.34
N LEU A 151 -0.11 2.26 19.67
CA LEU A 151 0.56 2.40 20.98
C LEU A 151 0.17 3.66 21.74
N LEU A 152 -0.26 4.74 21.07
CA LEU A 152 -0.50 6.05 21.69
C LEU A 152 -1.98 6.34 21.90
N ASP A 153 -2.28 6.99 23.02
CA ASP A 153 -3.60 7.58 23.28
C ASP A 153 -3.80 8.86 22.47
N LEU A 154 -4.46 8.77 21.31
CA LEU A 154 -4.67 9.91 20.42
C LEU A 154 -5.79 10.86 20.90
N THR A 155 -6.37 10.61 22.07
CA THR A 155 -7.34 11.54 22.69
C THR A 155 -6.65 12.60 23.54
N ILE A 156 -5.35 12.46 23.81
CA ILE A 156 -4.55 13.43 24.55
C ILE A 156 -4.20 14.63 23.67
N ASP A 157 -4.44 15.83 24.19
CA ASP A 157 -4.07 17.07 23.51
C ASP A 157 -2.57 17.13 23.22
N GLY A 158 -2.21 17.40 21.96
CA GLY A 158 -0.82 17.48 21.51
C GLY A 158 -0.19 16.15 21.12
N GLN A 159 -0.96 15.06 21.13
CA GLN A 159 -0.57 13.75 20.62
C GLN A 159 -1.51 13.35 19.48
N ASP A 160 -0.93 12.84 18.38
CA ASP A 160 -1.67 12.42 17.18
C ASP A 160 -0.95 11.27 16.46
N ALA A 161 -1.55 10.80 15.37
CA ALA A 161 -1.02 9.69 14.57
C ALA A 161 0.35 9.98 13.94
N THR A 162 0.88 11.21 14.03
CA THR A 162 2.22 11.57 13.53
C THR A 162 3.24 11.79 14.64
N SER A 163 2.86 11.58 15.91
CA SER A 163 3.73 11.88 17.07
C SER A 163 5.02 11.05 17.14
N LEU A 164 5.09 9.91 16.46
CA LEU A 164 6.30 9.10 16.35
C LEU A 164 7.16 9.41 15.12
N VAL A 165 6.67 10.24 14.19
CA VAL A 165 7.38 10.56 12.95
C VAL A 165 8.66 11.33 13.27
N GLY A 166 9.80 10.75 12.93
CA GLY A 166 11.12 11.32 13.24
C GLY A 166 11.57 11.15 14.69
N ALA A 167 10.77 10.50 15.53
CA ALA A 167 11.15 10.15 16.90
C ALA A 167 11.83 8.76 16.95
N LEU A 168 11.29 7.78 16.22
CA LEU A 168 11.78 6.40 16.21
C LEU A 168 12.56 6.06 14.93
N ASN A 169 12.06 6.51 13.77
CA ASN A 169 12.63 6.22 12.47
C ASN A 169 13.17 7.48 11.78
N PRO A 170 14.19 7.35 10.90
CA PRO A 170 14.62 8.46 10.05
C PRO A 170 13.47 9.00 9.20
N THR A 171 13.39 10.32 9.04
CA THR A 171 12.29 10.99 8.32
C THR A 171 12.42 10.93 6.80
N ALA A 172 13.53 10.42 6.28
CA ALA A 172 13.79 10.32 4.84
C ALA A 172 14.72 9.15 4.53
N ASN A 173 14.63 8.69 3.28
CA ASN A 173 15.61 7.76 2.74
C ASN A 173 17.01 8.42 2.69
N ASP A 174 18.04 7.59 2.75
CA ASP A 174 19.45 8.03 2.71
C ASP A 174 19.84 8.72 1.39
N LEU A 175 19.21 8.30 0.29
CA LEU A 175 19.28 8.94 -1.02
C LEU A 175 17.89 9.46 -1.44
N PRO A 176 17.82 10.61 -2.12
CA PRO A 176 16.56 11.12 -2.65
C PRO A 176 15.97 10.15 -3.68
N PHE A 177 14.63 10.10 -3.76
CA PHE A 177 13.94 9.38 -4.81
C PHE A 177 14.17 10.03 -6.18
N GLU A 178 14.26 9.20 -7.21
CA GLU A 178 14.39 9.65 -8.59
C GLU A 178 13.08 10.28 -9.08
N THR A 179 13.17 11.24 -9.99
CA THR A 179 11.99 11.89 -10.58
C THR A 179 11.38 11.10 -11.75
N ALA A 180 12.03 10.01 -12.15
CA ALA A 180 11.61 9.11 -13.21
C ALA A 180 11.76 7.65 -12.77
N PHE A 181 11.00 6.76 -13.41
CA PHE A 181 11.07 5.32 -13.18
C PHE A 181 12.53 4.82 -13.28
N PRO A 182 13.02 4.00 -12.31
CA PRO A 182 12.28 3.25 -11.29
C PRO A 182 11.93 3.97 -9.98
N TYR A 183 12.11 5.31 -9.89
CA TYR A 183 11.84 6.16 -8.72
C TYR A 183 12.69 5.87 -7.46
N LEU A 184 13.23 4.66 -7.31
CA LEU A 184 14.17 4.29 -6.25
C LEU A 184 15.61 4.59 -6.67
N ALA A 185 16.42 5.02 -5.71
CA ALA A 185 17.86 5.18 -5.90
C ALA A 185 18.55 3.84 -6.20
N PRO A 186 19.72 3.84 -6.86
CA PRO A 186 20.51 2.64 -7.05
C PRO A 186 20.87 1.94 -5.74
N ALA A 187 21.02 0.61 -5.78
CA ALA A 187 21.47 -0.16 -4.62
C ALA A 187 22.88 0.26 -4.17
N HIS A 188 23.13 0.21 -2.85
CA HIS A 188 24.46 0.43 -2.29
C HIS A 188 25.46 -0.58 -2.82
N THR A 189 26.65 -0.10 -3.17
CA THR A 189 27.78 -0.96 -3.51
C THR A 189 28.42 -1.48 -2.23
N LEU A 190 28.67 -2.79 -2.18
CA LEU A 190 29.39 -3.46 -1.08
C LEU A 190 30.88 -3.10 -1.05
#